data_AF-L1Q3L4-F1
#
_entry.id   AF-L1Q3L4-F1
#
_cell.length_a   1.000
_cell.length_b   1.000
_cell.length_c   1.000
_cell.angle_alpha   90.00
_cell.angle_beta   90.00
_cell.angle_gamma   90.00
#
_symmetry.space_group_name_H-M   'P 1'
#
loop_
_entity.id
_entity.type
_entity.pdbx_description
1 polymer ?
#
loop_
_entity_poly.entity_id
_entity_poly.type
_entity_poly.pdbx_seq_one_letter_code
_entity_poly.pdbx_strand_id
1 'polypeptide(L)'
;MPQIITDTAELSCNQGTATSKLNVTSQDFVTIEGKAMATEEDKQANSNIQPFKQCKLKPSSGGYLPCVPAPIKWEDTTEKDSINGQKILTENSYCMCSVGGKITIKDKGHNENHNVE
;
A
#
# COMPACT_ATOMS: atom_id res chain seq x y z
N MET A 1 -2.94 -19.29 1.23
CA MET A 1 -3.16 -18.36 0.10
C MET A 1 -2.83 -16.98 0.62
N PRO A 2 -1.98 -16.20 -0.06
CA PRO A 2 -1.60 -14.88 0.45
C PRO A 2 -2.84 -13.98 0.55
N GLN A 3 -2.91 -13.17 1.60
CA GLN A 3 -4.05 -12.30 1.85
C GLN A 3 -4.15 -11.21 0.78
N ILE A 4 -5.35 -11.03 0.22
CA ILE A 4 -5.64 -9.95 -0.72
C ILE A 4 -5.71 -8.62 0.03
N ILE A 5 -5.31 -7.54 -0.63
CA ILE A 5 -5.32 -6.20 -0.04
C ILE A 5 -6.52 -5.42 -0.57
N THR A 6 -7.20 -4.73 0.33
CA THR A 6 -8.32 -3.85 -0.03
C THR A 6 -8.02 -2.40 0.30
N ASP A 7 -8.92 -1.53 -0.13
CA ASP A 7 -8.97 -0.14 0.30
C ASP A 7 -8.86 -0.01 1.82
N THR A 8 -8.28 1.10 2.27
CA THR A 8 -7.98 1.41 3.69
C THR A 8 -6.89 0.55 4.34
N ALA A 9 -6.25 -0.38 3.61
CA ALA A 9 -5.10 -1.14 4.10
C ALA A 9 -4.02 -0.25 4.70
N GLU A 10 -3.39 -0.73 5.78
CA GLU A 10 -2.34 0.02 6.46
C GLU A 10 -0.98 -0.26 5.81
N LEU A 11 -0.29 0.81 5.43
CA LEU A 11 1.03 0.81 4.83
C LEU A 11 2.06 1.33 5.84
N SER A 12 3.29 0.85 5.69
CA SER A 12 4.45 1.35 6.45
C SER A 12 5.65 1.52 5.53
N CYS A 13 6.33 2.66 5.62
CA CYS A 13 7.66 2.85 5.03
C CYS A 13 8.73 2.65 6.09
N ASN A 14 9.78 1.87 5.81
CA ASN A 14 10.89 1.66 6.76
C ASN A 14 11.66 2.96 7.11
N GLN A 15 11.56 3.99 6.26
CA GLN A 15 12.12 5.32 6.50
C GLN A 15 11.08 6.34 6.98
N GLY A 16 9.81 5.94 7.05
CA GLY A 16 8.75 6.75 7.62
C GLY A 16 8.81 6.80 9.15
N THR A 17 8.03 7.71 9.73
CA THR A 17 7.89 7.85 11.19
C THR A 17 6.47 7.53 11.67
N ALA A 18 5.55 7.28 10.74
CA ALA A 18 4.20 6.80 11.00
C ALA A 18 3.75 5.88 9.86
N THR A 19 2.67 5.16 10.07
CA THR A 19 1.95 4.41 9.03
C THR A 19 1.05 5.34 8.22
N SER A 20 0.56 4.85 7.09
CA SER A 20 -0.42 5.56 6.26
C SER A 20 -1.43 4.56 5.69
N LYS A 21 -2.51 5.05 5.08
CA LYS A 21 -3.52 4.19 4.44
C LYS A 21 -3.33 4.14 2.94
N LEU A 22 -3.57 2.96 2.37
CA LEU A 22 -3.80 2.79 0.95
C LEU A 22 -5.20 3.29 0.60
N ASN A 23 -5.28 4.06 -0.48
CA ASN A 23 -6.54 4.47 -1.10
C ASN A 23 -6.60 3.83 -2.49
N VAL A 24 -7.57 2.94 -2.70
CA VAL A 24 -7.73 2.21 -3.97
C VAL A 24 -8.53 3.05 -4.95
N THR A 25 -7.96 3.32 -6.12
CA THR A 25 -8.58 4.13 -7.18
C THR A 25 -8.53 3.45 -8.54
N SER A 26 -7.84 2.31 -8.66
CA SER A 26 -7.71 1.53 -9.89
C SER A 26 -9.04 0.96 -10.39
N GLN A 27 -9.98 0.71 -9.48
CA GLN A 27 -11.30 0.12 -9.70
C GLN A 27 -12.17 0.23 -8.44
N ASP A 28 -13.49 0.06 -8.57
CA ASP A 28 -14.47 0.14 -7.46
C ASP A 28 -15.50 -1.01 -7.44
N PHE A 29 -15.39 -2.00 -8.33
CA PHE A 29 -16.41 -3.02 -8.57
C PHE A 29 -16.07 -4.42 -8.05
N VAL A 30 -14.79 -4.76 -7.89
CA VAL A 30 -14.34 -5.99 -7.23
C VAL A 30 -14.01 -5.67 -5.78
N THR A 31 -14.86 -6.15 -4.87
CA THR A 31 -14.78 -5.78 -3.45
C THR A 31 -14.75 -7.00 -2.53
N ILE A 32 -14.06 -6.85 -1.39
CA ILE A 32 -14.17 -7.75 -0.22
C ILE A 32 -14.75 -6.91 0.91
N GLU A 33 -15.86 -7.37 1.50
CA GLU A 33 -16.60 -6.64 2.55
C GLU A 33 -16.94 -5.18 2.15
N GLY A 34 -17.26 -4.95 0.87
CA GLY A 34 -17.58 -3.62 0.34
C GLY A 34 -16.38 -2.70 0.13
N LYS A 35 -15.14 -3.19 0.30
CA LYS A 35 -13.90 -2.44 0.04
C LYS A 35 -13.24 -2.93 -1.24
N ALA A 36 -12.88 -2.00 -2.12
CA ALA A 36 -12.26 -2.32 -3.40
C ALA A 36 -10.92 -3.05 -3.21
N MET A 37 -10.69 -4.11 -3.97
CA MET A 37 -9.39 -4.80 -4.04
C MET A 37 -8.33 -3.93 -4.72
N ALA A 38 -7.13 -3.89 -4.14
CA ALA A 38 -6.02 -3.10 -4.64
C ALA A 38 -5.27 -3.81 -5.79
N THR A 39 -4.80 -3.02 -6.75
CA THR A 39 -3.98 -3.49 -7.87
C THR A 39 -2.61 -2.79 -7.91
N GLU A 40 -1.72 -3.27 -8.78
CA GLU A 40 -0.42 -2.65 -9.03
C GLU A 40 -0.48 -1.21 -9.57
N GLU A 41 -1.65 -0.74 -10.00
CA GLU A 41 -1.86 0.66 -10.40
C GLU A 41 -2.15 1.61 -9.24
N ASP A 42 -2.48 1.10 -8.05
CA ASP A 42 -2.71 1.89 -6.83
C ASP A 42 -1.38 2.35 -6.19
N LYS A 43 -0.60 3.10 -6.96
CA LYS A 43 0.77 3.53 -6.61
C LYS A 43 0.99 5.03 -6.70
N GLN A 44 -0.02 5.85 -7.00
CA GLN A 44 0.19 7.29 -7.16
C GLN A 44 0.44 7.98 -5.81
N ALA A 45 1.49 8.80 -5.75
CA ALA A 45 1.84 9.58 -4.57
C ALA A 45 0.71 10.54 -4.17
N ASN A 46 0.38 10.61 -2.88
CA ASN A 46 -0.69 11.45 -2.31
C ASN A 46 -2.11 11.16 -2.82
N SER A 47 -2.29 10.24 -3.77
CA SER A 47 -3.59 9.73 -4.19
C SER A 47 -3.82 8.35 -3.58
N ASN A 48 -2.97 7.38 -3.93
CA ASN A 48 -3.06 6.00 -3.40
C ASN A 48 -2.21 5.82 -2.15
N ILE A 49 -0.99 6.37 -2.16
CA ILE A 49 -0.03 6.22 -1.06
C ILE A 49 0.14 7.57 -0.37
N GLN A 50 -0.41 7.68 0.83
CA GLN A 50 -0.32 8.88 1.66
C GLN A 50 1.05 9.00 2.36
N PRO A 51 1.51 10.23 2.69
CA PRO A 51 2.77 10.46 3.40
C PRO A 51 2.91 9.71 4.74
N PHE A 52 4.11 9.21 5.02
CA PHE A 52 4.46 8.51 6.27
C PHE A 52 4.95 9.48 7.37
N LYS A 53 4.26 10.62 7.50
CA LYS A 53 4.60 11.77 8.37
C LYS A 53 5.95 12.42 8.01
N GLN A 54 7.06 11.99 8.61
CA GLN A 54 8.42 12.48 8.31
C GLN A 54 9.28 11.35 7.72
N CYS A 55 10.26 11.71 6.86
CA CYS A 55 11.17 10.76 6.21
C CYS A 55 12.59 10.84 6.78
N LYS A 56 13.08 9.74 7.36
CA LYS A 56 14.41 9.63 7.97
C LYS A 56 15.58 9.88 6.99
N LEU A 57 15.35 9.67 5.69
CA LEU A 57 16.32 9.96 4.63
C LEU A 57 16.36 11.43 4.20
N LYS A 58 15.56 12.30 4.83
CA LYS A 58 15.54 13.74 4.56
C LYS A 58 15.84 14.51 5.85
N PRO A 59 17.07 14.45 6.37
CA PRO A 59 17.44 15.16 7.60
C PRO A 59 17.37 16.68 7.42
N SER A 60 17.13 17.37 8.53
CA SER A 60 17.11 18.82 8.66
C SER A 60 17.65 19.21 10.05
N SER A 61 17.93 20.50 10.28
CA SER A 61 18.51 20.97 11.55
C SER A 61 17.68 20.63 12.80
N GLY A 62 16.37 20.36 12.65
CA GLY A 62 15.46 20.03 13.75
C GLY A 62 14.89 18.60 13.73
N GLY A 63 15.47 17.69 12.94
CA GLY A 63 14.97 16.32 12.77
C GLY A 63 14.84 15.95 11.30
N TYR A 64 13.64 15.63 10.85
CA TYR A 64 13.39 15.13 9.49
C TYR A 64 12.33 15.97 8.76
N LEU A 65 12.52 16.19 7.47
CA LEU A 65 11.53 16.84 6.61
C LEU A 65 10.28 15.94 6.45
N PRO A 66 9.12 16.55 6.14
CA PRO A 66 7.91 15.80 5.79
C PRO A 66 8.18 14.78 4.67
N CYS A 67 7.53 13.62 4.77
CA CYS A 67 7.58 12.61 3.73
C CYS A 67 6.83 13.11 2.49
N VAL A 68 7.51 13.17 1.35
CA VAL A 68 6.88 13.28 0.04
C VAL A 68 7.07 11.92 -0.63
N PRO A 69 6.04 11.06 -0.66
CA PRO A 69 6.17 9.73 -1.20
C PRO A 69 6.48 9.80 -2.70
N ALA A 70 7.41 8.97 -3.16
CA ALA A 70 7.76 8.83 -4.57
C ALA A 70 7.83 7.33 -4.96
N PRO A 71 6.72 6.59 -4.82
CA PRO A 71 6.63 5.17 -5.18
C PRO A 71 6.97 4.93 -6.66
N ILE A 72 7.62 3.79 -6.94
CA ILE A 72 8.08 3.42 -8.29
C ILE A 72 7.12 2.39 -8.91
N LYS A 73 7.05 1.20 -8.33
CA LYS A 73 6.18 0.11 -8.73
C LYS A 73 5.91 -0.84 -7.57
N TRP A 74 4.75 -1.48 -7.59
CA TRP A 74 4.49 -2.63 -6.74
C TRP A 74 5.25 -3.85 -7.28
N GLU A 75 5.82 -4.60 -6.36
CA GLU A 75 6.55 -5.86 -6.57
C GLU A 75 5.88 -6.94 -5.73
N ASP A 76 6.17 -8.22 -6.01
CA ASP A 76 5.54 -9.37 -5.35
C ASP A 76 4.01 -9.30 -5.33
N THR A 77 3.44 -8.86 -6.45
CA THR A 77 2.00 -8.93 -6.75
C THR A 77 1.64 -10.36 -7.16
N THR A 78 0.35 -10.63 -7.38
CA THR A 78 -0.08 -11.92 -7.95
C THR A 78 0.62 -12.24 -9.28
N GLU A 79 0.87 -13.53 -9.54
CA GLU A 79 1.50 -13.96 -10.80
C GLU A 79 0.49 -14.07 -11.95
N LYS A 80 -0.73 -14.57 -11.65
CA LYS A 80 -1.75 -14.94 -12.65
C LYS A 80 -3.05 -14.17 -12.48
N ASP A 81 -3.48 -13.96 -11.24
CA ASP A 81 -4.75 -13.30 -10.96
C ASP A 81 -4.62 -11.80 -11.24
N SER A 82 -5.62 -11.23 -11.90
CA SER A 82 -5.65 -9.80 -12.25
C SER A 82 -7.07 -9.27 -12.31
N ILE A 83 -7.21 -7.96 -12.11
CA ILE A 83 -8.45 -7.22 -12.33
C ILE A 83 -8.19 -6.29 -13.52
N ASN A 84 -8.94 -6.44 -14.61
CA ASN A 84 -8.72 -5.69 -15.85
C ASN A 84 -7.27 -5.74 -16.35
N GLY A 85 -6.60 -6.89 -16.21
CA GLY A 85 -5.21 -7.09 -16.60
C GLY A 85 -4.16 -6.49 -15.65
N GLN A 86 -4.57 -5.86 -14.56
CA GLN A 86 -3.68 -5.32 -13.53
C GLN A 86 -3.52 -6.35 -12.41
N LYS A 87 -2.29 -6.64 -12.02
CA LYS A 87 -2.02 -7.62 -10.97
C LYS A 87 -2.53 -7.13 -9.61
N ILE A 88 -3.02 -8.07 -8.81
CA ILE A 88 -3.63 -7.80 -7.51
C ILE A 88 -2.52 -7.71 -6.45
N LEU A 89 -2.67 -6.80 -5.50
CA LEU A 89 -1.77 -6.71 -4.35
C LEU A 89 -2.11 -7.78 -3.31
N THR A 90 -1.06 -8.32 -2.70
CA THR A 90 -1.15 -9.26 -1.58
C THR A 90 -0.36 -8.74 -0.38
N GLU A 91 -0.50 -9.36 0.79
CA GLU A 91 0.28 -9.00 2.00
C GLU A 91 1.80 -9.01 1.81
N ASN A 92 2.30 -9.77 0.82
CA ASN A 92 3.73 -9.82 0.49
C ASN A 92 4.18 -8.68 -0.43
N SER A 93 3.23 -8.01 -1.08
CA SER A 93 3.53 -6.95 -2.05
C SER A 93 4.23 -5.78 -1.37
N TYR A 94 5.15 -5.16 -2.09
CA TYR A 94 5.88 -4.00 -1.60
C TYR A 94 6.15 -3.01 -2.71
N CYS A 95 6.38 -1.75 -2.35
CA CYS A 95 6.72 -0.71 -3.31
C CYS A 95 8.01 0.00 -2.88
N MET A 96 8.94 0.16 -3.82
CA MET A 96 10.13 0.97 -3.59
C MET A 96 9.80 2.45 -3.77
N CYS A 97 10.28 3.29 -2.86
CA CYS A 97 10.24 4.73 -2.97
C CYS A 97 11.56 5.21 -3.55
N SER A 98 11.55 6.07 -4.57
CA SER A 98 12.77 6.59 -5.22
C SER A 98 13.65 7.43 -4.29
N VAL A 99 13.13 7.85 -3.13
CA VAL A 99 13.91 8.46 -2.04
C VAL A 99 14.85 7.45 -1.36
N GLY A 100 14.58 6.14 -1.48
CA GLY A 100 15.37 5.04 -0.91
C GLY A 100 14.65 4.20 0.15
N GLY A 101 13.38 4.50 0.44
CA GLY A 101 12.57 3.71 1.38
C GLY A 101 11.86 2.52 0.72
N LYS A 102 11.52 1.50 1.52
CA LYS A 102 10.65 0.38 1.15
C LYS A 102 9.31 0.52 1.86
N ILE A 103 8.23 0.55 1.10
CA ILE A 103 6.84 0.59 1.56
C ILE A 103 6.30 -0.84 1.57
N THR A 104 5.76 -1.28 2.69
CA THR A 104 5.17 -2.61 2.89
C THR A 104 3.76 -2.50 3.42
N ILE A 105 2.97 -3.55 3.25
CA ILE A 105 1.67 -3.69 3.89
C ILE A 105 1.85 -4.13 5.35
N LYS A 106 0.99 -3.63 6.23
CA LYS A 106 0.93 -3.96 7.66
C LYS A 106 -0.41 -4.55 8.05
N ASP A 107 -1.49 -4.05 7.45
CA ASP A 107 -2.83 -4.57 7.61
C ASP A 107 -3.53 -4.61 6.25
N LYS A 108 -4.33 -5.64 6.01
CA LYS A 108 -4.95 -5.92 4.71
C LYS A 108 -6.17 -5.06 4.39
N GLY A 109 -6.70 -4.32 5.38
CA GLY A 109 -7.76 -3.36 5.18
C GLY A 109 -9.19 -3.92 5.25
N HIS A 110 -9.40 -5.19 5.58
CA HIS A 110 -10.72 -5.80 5.80
C HIS A 110 -10.66 -6.86 6.90
N ASN A 111 -11.81 -7.19 7.48
CA ASN A 111 -11.86 -8.16 8.57
C ASN A 111 -11.80 -9.59 8.02
N GLU A 112 -11.24 -10.49 8.81
CA GLU A 112 -11.26 -11.92 8.51
C GLU A 112 -12.36 -12.56 9.36
N ASN A 113 -13.60 -12.56 8.86
CA ASN A 113 -14.67 -13.33 9.50
C ASN A 113 -14.48 -14.81 9.19
N HIS A 114 -13.58 -15.47 9.93
CA HIS A 114 -13.59 -16.92 10.02
C HIS A 114 -14.81 -17.31 10.88
N ASN A 115 -15.99 -17.39 10.26
CA ASN A 115 -17.07 -18.19 10.84
C ASN A 115 -16.63 -19.65 10.74
N VAL A 116 -16.01 -20.14 11.81
CA VAL A 116 -15.95 -21.57 12.08
C VAL A 116 -17.30 -21.94 12.70
N GLU A 117 -18.22 -22.42 11.87
CA GLU A 117 -19.30 -23.31 12.35
C GLU A 117 -18.73 -24.72 12.58
#